data_AF-A0AAW2KFW1-F1
#
_entry.id   AF-A0AAW2KFW1-F1
#
_cell.length_a   1.000
_cell.length_b   1.000
_cell.length_c   1.000
_cell.angle_alpha   90.00
_cell.angle_beta   90.00
_cell.angle_gamma   90.00
#
_symmetry.space_group_name_H-M   'P 1'
#
loop_
_entity.id
_entity.type
_entity.pdbx_description
1 polymer ?
#
loop_
_entity_poly.entity_id
_entity_poly.type
_entity_poly.pdbx_seq_one_letter_code
_entity_poly.pdbx_strand_id
1 'polypeptide(L)'
;MQCVLEGCPKLRKFEIRDCPFGNAALLSGREKYEMMRSLWMSSCNVTMKGCRLLAREMPRLNVEVIKDEGNDDGQADRVYVYVQ
;
A
#
# COMPACT_ATOMS: atom_id res chain seq x y z
N MET A 1 -6.94 5.98 4.24
CA MET A 1 -6.73 4.94 5.27
C MET A 1 -6.45 5.52 6.65
N GLN A 2 -6.07 6.80 6.73
CA GLN A 2 -5.67 7.50 7.95
C GLN A 2 -6.48 7.16 9.22
N CYS A 3 -7.82 7.25 9.20
CA CYS A 3 -8.62 6.97 10.40
C CYS A 3 -8.42 5.56 10.98
N VAL A 4 -8.22 4.55 10.14
CA VAL A 4 -7.94 3.16 10.60
C VAL A 4 -6.53 3.06 11.14
N LEU A 5 -5.55 3.64 10.44
CA LEU A 5 -4.14 3.60 10.84
C LEU A 5 -3.88 4.35 12.15
N GLU A 6 -4.61 5.44 12.39
CA GLU A 6 -4.54 6.21 13.65
C GLU A 6 -5.43 5.59 14.74
N GLY A 7 -6.64 5.15 14.40
CA GLY A 7 -7.63 4.63 15.35
C GLY A 7 -7.36 3.21 15.83
N CYS A 8 -6.51 2.44 15.14
CA CYS A 8 -6.16 1.07 15.49
C CYS A 8 -4.66 0.94 15.86
N PRO A 9 -4.23 1.39 17.05
CA PRO A 9 -2.80 1.43 17.42
C PRO A 9 -2.13 0.05 17.54
N LYS A 10 -2.92 -1.03 17.67
CA LYS A 10 -2.44 -2.42 17.71
C LYS A 10 -2.50 -3.12 16.34
N LEU A 11 -2.81 -2.40 15.27
CA LEU A 11 -2.92 -2.97 13.93
C LEU A 11 -1.56 -3.51 13.49
N ARG A 12 -1.52 -4.79 13.11
CA ARG A 12 -0.29 -5.45 12.64
C ARG A 12 -0.38 -5.85 11.18
N LYS A 13 -1.54 -6.23 10.68
CA LYS A 13 -1.76 -6.58 9.27
C LYS A 13 -3.00 -5.87 8.80
N PHE A 14 -2.97 -5.31 7.60
CA PHE A 14 -4.14 -4.70 7.00
C PHE A 14 -4.25 -5.13 5.55
N GLU A 15 -5.42 -5.65 5.17
CA GLU A 15 -5.67 -6.17 3.83
C GLU A 15 -6.92 -5.52 3.26
N ILE A 16 -6.81 -5.02 2.04
CA ILE A 16 -7.85 -4.29 1.33
C ILE A 16 -8.01 -4.92 -0.05
N ARG A 17 -9.26 -5.19 -0.43
CA ARG A 17 -9.61 -5.75 -1.73
C ARG A 17 -10.87 -5.07 -2.27
N ASP A 18 -10.92 -4.89 -3.59
CA ASP A 18 -12.09 -4.41 -4.34
C ASP A 18 -12.66 -3.09 -3.77
N CYS A 19 -11.77 -2.20 -3.34
CA CYS A 19 -12.12 -0.93 -2.72
C CYS A 19 -11.64 0.25 -3.59
N PRO A 20 -12.37 1.38 -3.62
CA PRO A 20 -12.01 2.56 -4.42
C PRO A 20 -10.87 3.38 -3.80
N PHE A 21 -9.90 2.72 -3.14
CA PHE A 21 -8.75 3.36 -2.53
C PHE A 21 -7.61 3.50 -3.55
N GLY A 22 -7.06 4.70 -3.70
CA GLY A 22 -5.94 4.97 -4.61
C GLY A 22 -4.68 5.50 -3.92
N ASN A 23 -3.83 6.21 -4.66
CA ASN A 23 -2.55 6.72 -4.15
C ASN A 23 -2.69 7.54 -2.85
N ALA A 24 -3.73 8.37 -2.74
CA ALA A 24 -3.97 9.17 -1.53
C ALA A 24 -4.19 8.27 -0.30
N ALA A 25 -4.90 7.15 -0.48
CA ALA A 25 -5.06 6.16 0.57
C ALA A 25 -3.72 5.50 0.91
N LEU A 26 -2.98 4.99 -0.09
CA LEU A 26 -1.66 4.35 0.09
C LEU A 26 -0.66 5.23 0.83
N LEU A 27 -0.64 6.54 0.54
CA LEU A 27 0.32 7.48 1.12
C LEU A 27 -0.16 8.09 2.43
N SER A 28 -1.44 7.94 2.78
CA SER A 28 -1.99 8.37 4.07
C SER A 28 -1.53 7.46 5.20
N GLY A 29 -1.06 8.04 6.30
CA GLY A 29 -0.65 7.28 7.49
C GLY A 29 0.58 6.39 7.29
N ARG A 30 1.42 6.68 6.27
CA ARG A 30 2.57 5.85 5.89
C ARG A 30 3.64 5.73 6.98
N GLU A 31 3.69 6.68 7.89
CA GLU A 31 4.52 6.63 9.10
C GLU A 31 4.15 5.48 10.05
N LYS A 32 2.94 4.91 9.92
CA LYS A 32 2.50 3.74 10.70
C LYS A 32 2.96 2.42 10.10
N TYR A 33 3.35 2.37 8.82
CA TYR A 33 3.68 1.12 8.14
C TYR A 33 4.87 0.41 8.77
N GLU A 34 5.83 1.14 9.32
CA GLU A 34 6.98 0.54 10.03
C GLU A 34 6.60 -0.11 11.37
N MET A 35 5.48 0.29 11.98
CA MET A 35 4.96 -0.32 13.21
C MET A 35 4.10 -1.57 12.90
N MET A 36 3.65 -1.68 11.66
CA MET A 36 2.88 -2.80 11.14
C MET A 36 3.80 -3.91 10.63
N ARG A 37 3.25 -5.13 10.53
CA ARG A 37 3.91 -6.26 9.89
C ARG A 37 3.72 -6.21 8.37
N SER A 38 2.51 -5.87 7.91
CA SER A 38 2.25 -5.77 6.48
C SER A 38 0.98 -5.01 6.11
N LEU A 39 0.96 -4.48 4.90
CA LEU A 39 -0.21 -3.97 4.19
C LEU A 39 -0.35 -4.73 2.85
N TRP A 40 -1.57 -5.16 2.55
CA TRP A 40 -1.95 -5.72 1.26
C TRP A 40 -3.07 -4.89 0.64
N MET A 41 -2.91 -4.49 -0.61
CA MET A 41 -3.96 -3.86 -1.40
C MET A 41 -4.10 -4.62 -2.72
N SER A 42 -5.32 -4.97 -3.10
CA SER A 42 -5.63 -5.69 -4.35
C SER A 42 -6.89 -5.12 -4.99
N SER A 43 -6.95 -5.10 -6.32
CA SER A 43 -8.09 -4.52 -7.06
C SER A 43 -8.47 -3.12 -6.54
N CYS A 44 -7.44 -2.29 -6.36
CA CYS A 44 -7.56 -0.92 -5.84
C CYS A 44 -7.08 0.07 -6.91
N ASN A 45 -7.37 1.36 -6.74
CA ASN A 45 -7.02 2.43 -7.69
C ASN A 45 -5.59 2.95 -7.45
N VAL A 46 -4.66 2.06 -7.09
CA VAL A 46 -3.28 2.39 -6.79
C VAL A 46 -2.43 2.32 -8.06
N THR A 47 -1.62 3.35 -8.29
CA THR A 47 -0.79 3.46 -9.49
C THR A 47 0.66 3.03 -9.23
N MET A 48 1.38 2.66 -10.28
CA MET A 48 2.83 2.42 -10.23
C MET A 48 3.61 3.64 -9.73
N LYS A 49 3.16 4.86 -10.09
CA LYS A 49 3.76 6.11 -9.61
C LYS A 49 3.59 6.27 -8.10
N GLY A 50 2.42 5.91 -7.57
CA GLY A 50 2.16 5.91 -6.12
C GLY A 50 3.07 4.93 -5.38
N CYS A 51 3.22 3.71 -5.90
CA CYS A 51 4.11 2.69 -5.31
C CYS A 51 5.57 3.16 -5.28
N ARG A 52 6.07 3.69 -6.42
CA ARG A 52 7.44 4.24 -6.51
C ARG A 52 7.67 5.41 -5.56
N LEU A 53 6.67 6.27 -5.38
CA LEU A 53 6.76 7.38 -4.44
C LEU A 53 6.87 6.87 -2.99
N LEU A 54 6.03 5.90 -2.59
CA LEU A 54 6.11 5.30 -1.27
C LEU A 54 7.48 4.67 -1.01
N ALA A 55 7.99 3.88 -1.95
CA ALA A 55 9.30 3.23 -1.85
C ALA A 55 10.45 4.25 -1.69
N ARG A 56 10.37 5.37 -2.42
CA ARG A 56 11.38 6.45 -2.34
C ARG A 56 11.35 7.16 -0.99
N GLU A 57 10.16 7.42 -0.44
CA GLU A 57 10.01 8.15 0.83
C GLU A 57 10.25 7.27 2.06
N MET A 58 9.98 5.97 1.95
CA MET A 58 10.06 4.99 3.05
C MET A 58 11.06 3.88 2.70
N PRO A 59 12.38 4.16 2.69
CA PRO A 59 13.40 3.21 2.21
C PRO A 59 13.56 1.95 3.07
N ARG A 60 12.96 1.91 4.26
CA ARG A 60 12.93 0.73 5.14
C ARG A 60 11.80 -0.24 4.83
N LEU A 61 10.91 0.12 3.91
CA LEU A 61 9.80 -0.72 3.48
C LEU A 61 10.14 -1.38 2.14
N ASN A 62 9.88 -2.68 2.05
CA ASN A 62 9.71 -3.34 0.78
C ASN A 62 8.33 -2.97 0.22
N VAL A 63 8.29 -2.51 -1.03
CA VAL A 63 7.06 -2.20 -1.77
C VAL A 63 7.01 -3.09 -3.00
N GLU A 64 6.35 -4.23 -2.88
CA GLU A 64 6.20 -5.20 -3.96
C GLU A 64 4.94 -4.89 -4.76
N VAL A 65 5.09 -4.77 -6.08
CA VAL A 65 3.96 -4.70 -7.01
C VAL A 65 3.86 -6.02 -7.75
N ILE A 66 2.68 -6.64 -7.70
CA ILE A 66 2.39 -7.87 -8.42
C ILE A 66 1.36 -7.50 -9.48
N LYS A 67 1.68 -7.79 -10.74
CA LYS A 67 0.81 -7.55 -11.90
C LYS A 67 0.20 -8.85 -12.42
N ASP A 68 -1.01 -8.76 -12.96
CA ASP A 68 -1.62 -9.79 -13.78
C ASP A 68 -1.28 -9.56 -15.26
N GLU A 69 -1.27 -10.64 -16.05
CA GLU A 69 -0.96 -10.56 -17.48
C GLU A 69 -2.00 -9.70 -18.22
N GLY A 70 -1.53 -8.75 -19.02
CA GLY A 70 -2.39 -7.93 -19.88
C GLY A 70 -3.01 -6.68 -19.23
N ASN A 71 -2.67 -6.34 -17.98
CA ASN A 71 -3.16 -5.11 -17.37
C ASN A 71 -2.29 -3.87 -17.66
N ASP A 72 -2.87 -2.67 -17.54
CA ASP A 72 -2.24 -1.37 -17.80
C ASP A 72 -0.91 -1.21 -17.03
N ASP A 73 0.12 -0.78 -17.75
CA ASP A 73 1.43 -0.55 -17.17
C ASP A 73 1.45 0.55 -16.10
N GLY A 74 0.46 1.45 -16.11
CA GLY A 74 0.28 2.53 -15.14
C GLY A 74 -0.28 2.10 -13.78
N GLN A 75 -1.00 0.99 -13.70
CA GLN A 75 -1.72 0.57 -12.49
C GLN A 75 -1.02 -0.61 -11.78
N ALA A 76 -1.24 -0.72 -10.48
CA ALA A 76 -0.82 -1.86 -9.69
C ALA A 76 -2.03 -2.76 -9.40
N ASP A 77 -2.00 -4.01 -9.86
CA ASP A 77 -3.07 -4.99 -9.55
C ASP A 77 -3.08 -5.30 -8.06
N ARG A 78 -1.89 -5.55 -7.52
CA ARG A 78 -1.68 -5.83 -6.11
C ARG A 78 -0.41 -5.14 -5.61
N VAL A 79 -0.49 -4.64 -4.39
CA VAL A 79 0.62 -4.00 -3.68
C VAL A 79 0.77 -4.66 -2.32
N TYR A 80 1.98 -5.14 -2.04
CA TYR A 80 2.35 -5.69 -0.75
C TYR A 80 3.48 -4.85 -0.13
N VAL A 81 3.21 -4.28 1.04
CA VAL A 81 4.15 -3.42 1.77
C VAL A 81 4.49 -4.06 3.09
N TYR A 82 5.77 -4.18 3.40
CA TYR A 82 6.25 -4.74 4.67
C TYR A 82 7.63 -4.20 5.02
N VAL A 83 7.98 -4.23 6.31
CA VAL A 83 9.32 -3.85 6.77
C VAL A 83 10.36 -4.87 6.31
N GLN A 84 11.55 -4.39 5.93
CA GLN A 84 12.68 -5.23 5.56
C GLN A 84 13.18 -6.10 6.72
#